data_AF-A0A969GPQ1-F1
#
_entry.id   AF-A0A969GPQ1-F1
#
_cell.length_a   1.000
_cell.length_b   1.000
_cell.length_c   1.000
_cell.angle_alpha   90.00
_cell.angle_beta   90.00
_cell.angle_gamma   90.00
#
_symmetry.space_group_name_H-M   'P 1'
#
loop_
_entity.id
_entity.type
_entity.pdbx_description
1 polymer ?
#
loop_
_entity_poly.entity_id
_entity_poly.type
_entity_poly.pdbx_seq_one_letter_code
_entity_poly.pdbx_strand_id
1 'polypeptide(L)'
;MQSTRSLAQPVVGLPVIAQTTATRLRQAQQFYRQENYTEACRSLYLAMVQRLDETQRLPNEMSRTDGEFLRAIASFANPMAYRTLIATHEALYFGNSLLSEDDFHRCYQAFQEIEAE
;
A
#
# COMPACT_ATOMS: atom_id res chain seq x y z
N MET A 1 28.44 -49.75 2.03
CA MET A 1 28.07 -49.20 3.36
C MET A 1 28.29 -47.70 3.33
N GLN A 2 27.22 -46.97 3.64
CA GLN A 2 27.17 -45.59 4.13
C GLN A 2 27.49 -44.44 3.16
N SER A 3 26.40 -43.99 2.52
CA SER A 3 26.20 -42.65 1.96
C SER A 3 26.48 -41.56 3.01
N THR A 4 27.35 -40.63 2.67
CA THR A 4 27.48 -39.36 3.39
C THR A 4 26.31 -38.46 3.00
N ARG A 5 25.29 -38.39 3.87
CA ARG A 5 24.27 -37.35 3.81
C ARG A 5 24.95 -35.99 4.06
N SER A 6 25.10 -35.20 3.00
CA SER A 6 25.38 -33.78 3.10
C SER A 6 24.18 -33.13 3.82
N LEU A 7 24.41 -32.63 5.03
CA LEU A 7 23.43 -31.82 5.75
C LEU A 7 23.30 -30.50 5.00
N ALA A 8 22.22 -30.35 4.23
CA ALA A 8 21.79 -29.07 3.72
C ALA A 8 21.62 -28.12 4.92
N GLN A 9 22.44 -27.08 4.95
CA GLN A 9 22.32 -26.01 5.93
C GLN A 9 20.98 -25.30 5.69
N PRO A 10 20.25 -24.87 6.74
CA PRO A 10 19.07 -24.06 6.55
C PRO A 10 19.47 -22.75 5.90
N VAL A 11 18.90 -22.46 4.73
CA VAL A 11 18.99 -21.14 4.10
C VAL A 11 18.22 -20.18 5.02
N VAL A 12 18.96 -19.46 5.86
CA VAL A 12 18.42 -18.34 6.64
C VAL A 12 17.81 -17.37 5.63
N GLY A 13 16.50 -17.17 5.72
CA GLY A 13 15.76 -16.30 4.84
C GLY A 13 16.41 -14.93 4.80
N LEU A 14 16.74 -14.47 3.59
CA LEU A 14 17.00 -13.06 3.33
C LEU A 14 15.89 -12.25 4.00
N PRO A 15 16.19 -11.11 4.65
CA PRO A 15 15.13 -10.26 5.14
C PRO A 15 14.27 -9.88 3.93
N VAL A 16 13.03 -10.38 3.89
CA VAL A 16 11.98 -9.73 3.11
C VAL A 16 11.96 -8.33 3.67
N ILE A 17 12.50 -7.36 2.93
CA ILE A 17 12.54 -5.97 3.39
C ILE A 17 11.08 -5.61 3.67
N ALA A 18 10.73 -5.50 4.96
CA ALA A 18 9.37 -5.21 5.35
C ALA A 18 9.03 -3.85 4.74
N GLN A 19 8.03 -3.84 3.87
CA GLN A 19 7.59 -2.62 3.21
C GLN A 19 6.88 -1.77 4.27
N THR A 20 7.54 -0.71 4.76
CA THR A 20 6.96 0.19 5.77
C THR A 20 6.17 1.33 5.13
N THR A 21 5.30 1.99 5.90
CA THR A 21 4.59 3.20 5.45
C THR A 21 5.57 4.24 4.92
N ALA A 22 6.66 4.50 5.66
CA ALA A 22 7.71 5.43 5.25
C ALA A 22 8.40 5.03 3.94
N THR A 23 8.57 3.73 3.68
CA THR A 23 9.17 3.24 2.43
C THR A 23 8.23 3.49 1.25
N ARG A 24 6.93 3.23 1.43
CA ARG A 24 5.90 3.51 0.41
C ARG A 24 5.79 5.00 0.09
N LEU A 25 5.89 5.87 1.09
CA LEU A 25 5.89 7.33 0.88
C LEU A 25 7.09 7.82 0.09
N ARG A 26 8.29 7.29 0.36
CA ARG A 26 9.48 7.59 -0.46
C ARG A 26 9.30 7.16 -1.91
N GLN A 27 8.70 5.99 -2.13
CA GLN A 27 8.38 5.50 -3.49
C GLN A 27 7.39 6.44 -4.20
N ALA A 28 6.32 6.86 -3.52
CA ALA A 28 5.35 7.80 -4.06
C ALA A 28 6.01 9.10 -4.53
N GLN A 29 6.87 9.70 -3.68
CA GLN A 29 7.61 10.91 -4.02
C GLN A 29 8.59 10.71 -5.18
N GLN A 30 9.23 9.55 -5.27
CA GLN A 30 10.14 9.23 -6.37
C GLN A 30 9.38 9.14 -7.70
N PHE A 31 8.22 8.47 -7.73
CA PHE A 31 7.40 8.38 -8.93
C PHE A 31 6.80 9.72 -9.33
N TYR A 32 6.38 10.55 -8.37
CA TYR A 32 5.91 11.92 -8.64
C TYR A 32 6.98 12.76 -9.36
N ARG A 33 8.24 12.71 -8.91
CA ARG A 33 9.36 13.41 -9.59
C ARG A 33 9.66 12.91 -11.00
N GLN A 34 9.15 11.73 -11.35
CA GLN A 34 9.28 11.14 -12.68
C GLN A 34 7.99 11.34 -13.52
N GLU A 35 7.04 12.12 -13.02
CA GLU A 35 5.71 12.33 -13.64
C GLU A 35 4.92 11.01 -13.83
N ASN A 36 5.30 9.95 -13.08
CA ASN A 36 4.61 8.67 -13.08
C ASN A 36 3.52 8.67 -12.00
N TYR A 37 2.44 9.40 -12.26
CA TYR A 37 1.36 9.58 -11.29
C TYR A 37 0.61 8.28 -10.97
N THR A 38 0.56 7.34 -11.92
CA THR A 38 0.00 5.99 -11.71
C THR A 38 0.71 5.25 -10.59
N GLU A 39 2.04 5.07 -10.69
CA GLU A 39 2.78 4.37 -9.64
C GLU A 39 2.92 5.22 -8.36
N ALA A 40 2.86 6.55 -8.48
CA ALA A 40 2.83 7.43 -7.33
C ALA A 40 1.56 7.24 -6.48
N CYS A 41 0.38 7.23 -7.11
CA CYS A 41 -0.91 7.00 -6.42
C CYS A 41 -1.02 5.57 -5.89
N ARG A 42 -0.57 4.58 -6.67
CA ARG A 42 -0.48 3.19 -6.21
C ARG A 42 0.39 3.06 -4.96
N SER A 43 1.51 3.78 -4.91
CA SER A 43 2.38 3.80 -3.73
C SER A 43 1.70 4.43 -2.51
N LEU A 44 0.87 5.45 -2.69
CA LEU A 44 0.07 6.06 -1.61
C LEU A 44 -1.01 5.11 -1.07
N TYR A 45 -1.71 4.38 -1.95
CA TYR A 45 -2.62 3.31 -1.52
C TYR A 45 -1.90 2.25 -0.67
N LEU A 46 -0.72 1.79 -1.13
CA LEU A 46 0.05 0.80 -0.39
C LEU A 46 0.62 1.37 0.93
N ALA A 47 0.88 2.68 1.01
CA ALA A 47 1.24 3.35 2.26
C ALA A 47 0.07 3.31 3.25
N MET A 48 -1.17 3.58 2.79
CA MET A 48 -2.37 3.48 3.63
C MET A 48 -2.56 2.06 4.16
N VAL A 49 -2.46 1.04 3.31
CA VAL A 49 -2.56 -0.37 3.75
C VAL A 49 -1.52 -0.69 4.81
N GLN A 50 -0.28 -0.24 4.61
CA GLN A 50 0.79 -0.49 5.57
C GLN A 50 0.59 0.26 6.90
N ARG A 51 0.08 1.50 6.86
CA ARG A 51 -0.23 2.24 8.09
C ARG A 51 -1.32 1.54 8.89
N LEU A 52 -2.36 1.04 8.23
CA LEU A 52 -3.44 0.30 8.88
C LEU A 52 -2.93 -0.96 9.60
N ASP A 53 -1.95 -1.62 9.00
CA ASP A 53 -1.27 -2.79 9.58
C ASP A 53 -0.35 -2.39 10.74
N GLU A 54 0.53 -1.41 10.54
CA GLU A 54 1.48 -0.89 11.54
C GLU A 54 0.77 -0.34 12.79
N THR A 55 -0.41 0.28 12.61
CA THR A 55 -1.25 0.80 13.70
C THR A 55 -2.24 -0.24 14.25
N GLN A 56 -2.20 -1.48 13.73
CA GLN A 56 -3.09 -2.58 14.11
C GLN A 56 -4.59 -2.27 13.99
N ARG A 57 -4.96 -1.24 13.22
CA ARG A 57 -6.36 -0.86 12.99
C ARG A 57 -7.04 -1.82 12.03
N LEU A 58 -6.31 -2.33 11.04
CA LEU A 58 -6.81 -3.29 10.07
C LEU A 58 -5.62 -4.07 9.47
N PRO A 59 -5.44 -5.36 9.83
CA PRO A 59 -4.28 -6.15 9.37
C PRO A 59 -4.15 -6.23 7.85
N ASN A 60 -2.94 -6.25 7.32
CA ASN A 60 -2.71 -6.48 5.90
C ASN A 60 -2.68 -8.00 5.60
N GLU A 61 -3.82 -8.53 5.18
CA GLU A 61 -3.93 -9.93 4.74
C GLU A 61 -3.85 -10.02 3.21
N MET A 62 -3.09 -10.98 2.68
CA MET A 62 -2.95 -11.17 1.22
C MET A 62 -4.28 -11.41 0.50
N SER A 63 -5.27 -11.98 1.19
CA SER A 63 -6.60 -12.24 0.63
C SER A 63 -7.54 -11.04 0.70
N ARG A 64 -7.15 -9.95 1.37
CA ARG A 64 -8.04 -8.81 1.60
C ARG A 64 -8.26 -8.03 0.32
N THR A 65 -9.53 -7.82 0.00
CA THR A 65 -9.99 -7.09 -1.18
C THR A 65 -10.31 -5.64 -0.85
N ASP A 66 -10.30 -4.77 -1.86
CA ASP A 66 -10.72 -3.36 -1.71
C ASP A 66 -12.15 -3.24 -1.17
N GLY A 67 -13.06 -4.12 -1.59
CA GLY A 67 -14.42 -4.19 -1.04
C GLY A 67 -14.49 -4.58 0.45
N GLU A 68 -13.50 -5.28 0.98
CA GLU A 68 -13.37 -5.55 2.42
C GLU A 68 -12.77 -4.38 3.18
N PHE A 69 -11.75 -3.71 2.60
CA PHE A 69 -11.25 -2.44 3.13
C PHE A 69 -12.39 -1.43 3.26
N LEU A 70 -13.18 -1.21 2.20
CA LEU A 70 -14.32 -0.27 2.19
C LEU A 70 -15.35 -0.54 3.29
N ARG A 71 -15.62 -1.82 3.57
CA ARG A 71 -16.53 -2.22 4.66
C ARG A 71 -15.93 -1.95 6.03
N ALA A 72 -14.65 -2.25 6.22
CA ALA A 72 -13.97 -2.08 7.49
C ALA A 72 -13.80 -0.60 7.88
N ILE A 73 -13.41 0.25 6.93
CA ILE A 73 -13.19 1.69 7.19
C ILE A 73 -14.48 2.47 7.43
N ALA A 74 -15.66 1.89 7.19
CA ALA A 74 -16.93 2.61 7.27
C ALA A 74 -17.23 3.16 8.67
N SER A 75 -16.61 2.61 9.72
CA SER A 75 -16.71 3.05 11.11
C SER A 75 -15.57 3.96 11.57
N PHE A 76 -14.61 4.31 10.70
CA PHE A 76 -13.48 5.16 11.05
C PHE A 76 -13.90 6.64 11.16
N ALA A 77 -13.04 7.47 11.76
CA ALA A 77 -13.34 8.89 11.98
C ALA A 77 -13.46 9.68 10.66
N ASN A 78 -12.56 9.46 9.71
CA ASN A 78 -12.59 10.05 8.37
C ASN A 78 -12.58 8.97 7.27
N PRO A 79 -13.70 8.29 7.03
CA PRO A 79 -13.77 7.24 6.01
C PRO A 79 -13.55 7.76 4.58
N MET A 80 -13.73 9.06 4.33
CA MET A 80 -13.59 9.63 2.99
C MET A 80 -12.16 9.62 2.50
N ALA A 81 -11.19 9.93 3.38
CA ALA A 81 -9.78 9.91 3.02
C ALA A 81 -9.32 8.53 2.55
N TYR A 82 -9.70 7.47 3.27
CA TYR A 82 -9.42 6.09 2.86
C TYR A 82 -10.11 5.73 1.53
N ARG A 83 -11.37 6.12 1.36
CA ARG A 83 -12.12 5.87 0.11
C ARG A 83 -11.48 6.53 -1.10
N THR A 84 -10.93 7.74 -0.97
CA THR A 84 -10.21 8.40 -2.06
C THR A 84 -9.05 7.52 -2.55
N LEU A 85 -8.22 7.00 -1.64
CA LEU A 85 -7.09 6.15 -2.01
C LEU A 85 -7.54 4.80 -2.62
N ILE A 86 -8.56 4.17 -2.05
CA ILE A 86 -9.09 2.89 -2.54
C ILE A 86 -9.73 3.06 -3.92
N ALA A 87 -10.58 4.07 -4.11
CA ALA A 87 -11.24 4.31 -5.40
C ALA A 87 -10.24 4.67 -6.50
N THR A 88 -9.19 5.44 -6.18
CA THR A 88 -8.12 5.72 -7.15
C THR A 88 -7.35 4.44 -7.49
N HIS A 89 -7.09 3.56 -6.52
CA HIS A 89 -6.49 2.25 -6.79
C HIS A 89 -7.37 1.37 -7.69
N GLU A 90 -8.67 1.27 -7.42
CA GLU A 90 -9.61 0.54 -8.28
C GLU A 90 -9.61 1.10 -9.71
N ALA A 91 -9.58 2.42 -9.87
CA ALA A 91 -9.50 3.07 -11.18
C ALA A 91 -8.21 2.73 -11.96
N LEU A 92 -7.12 2.33 -11.30
CA LEU A 92 -5.91 1.86 -11.99
C LEU A 92 -6.13 0.54 -12.73
N TYR A 93 -6.95 -0.35 -12.16
CA TYR A 93 -7.16 -1.71 -12.67
C TYR A 93 -8.42 -1.85 -13.50
N PHE A 94 -9.44 -1.04 -13.21
CA PHE A 94 -10.76 -1.12 -13.84
C PHE A 94 -11.15 0.15 -14.60
N GLY A 95 -10.37 1.22 -14.48
CA GLY A 95 -10.55 2.46 -15.24
C GLY A 95 -9.85 2.43 -16.60
N ASN A 96 -10.25 3.35 -17.47
CA ASN A 96 -9.72 3.50 -18.83
C ASN A 96 -8.79 4.71 -18.99
N SER A 97 -8.31 5.30 -17.89
CA SER A 97 -7.57 6.57 -17.93
C SER A 97 -6.32 6.53 -17.05
N LEU A 98 -5.25 7.13 -17.56
CA LEU A 98 -4.03 7.40 -16.77
C LEU A 98 -4.35 8.42 -15.69
N LEU A 99 -3.70 8.29 -14.53
CA LEU A 99 -3.82 9.27 -13.47
C LEU A 99 -3.03 10.53 -13.80
N SER A 100 -3.60 11.66 -13.39
CA SER A 100 -3.05 12.99 -13.54
C SER A 100 -2.28 13.44 -12.29
N GLU A 101 -1.61 14.58 -12.39
CA GLU A 101 -1.01 15.24 -11.22
C GLU A 101 -2.07 15.59 -10.15
N ASP A 102 -3.26 16.03 -10.58
CA ASP A 102 -4.38 16.34 -9.69
C ASP A 102 -4.86 15.10 -8.92
N ASP A 103 -4.88 13.93 -9.56
CA ASP A 103 -5.18 12.66 -8.88
C ASP A 103 -4.16 12.37 -7.79
N PHE A 104 -2.87 12.60 -8.08
CA PHE A 104 -1.82 12.45 -7.08
C PHE A 104 -1.98 13.42 -5.91
N HIS A 105 -2.24 14.71 -6.15
CA HIS A 105 -2.45 15.67 -5.07
C HIS A 105 -3.66 15.30 -4.21
N ARG A 106 -4.77 14.85 -4.82
CA ARG A 106 -5.94 14.33 -4.08
C ARG A 106 -5.59 13.12 -3.21
N CYS A 107 -4.86 12.14 -3.75
CA CYS A 107 -4.41 10.98 -2.99
C CYS A 107 -3.45 11.37 -1.87
N TYR A 108 -2.54 12.31 -2.12
CA TYR A 108 -1.56 12.74 -1.14
C TYR A 108 -2.23 13.47 0.03
N GLN A 109 -3.17 14.38 -0.27
CA GLN A 109 -3.97 15.05 0.75
C GLN A 109 -4.77 14.04 1.58
N ALA A 110 -5.44 13.09 0.93
CA ALA A 110 -6.18 12.05 1.63
C ALA A 110 -5.27 11.24 2.57
N PHE A 111 -4.05 10.89 2.13
CA PHE A 111 -3.09 10.23 3.01
C PHE A 111 -2.69 11.09 4.21
N GLN A 112 -2.49 12.40 4.03
CA GLN A 112 -2.19 13.33 5.13
C GLN A 112 -3.32 13.42 6.16
N GLU A 113 -4.58 13.37 5.71
CA GLU A 113 -5.74 13.35 6.61
C GLU A 113 -5.78 12.06 7.45
N ILE A 114 -5.39 10.92 6.87
CA ILE A 114 -5.26 9.63 7.59
C ILE A 114 -4.10 9.65 8.61
N GLU A 115 -3.02 10.37 8.32
CA GLU A 115 -1.91 10.55 9.26
C GLU A 115 -2.29 11.43 10.45
N ALA A 116 -3.26 12.32 10.26
CA ALA A 116 -3.74 13.24 11.30
C ALA A 116 -4.84 12.66 12.20
N GLU A 117 -5.40 11.48 11.86
CA GLU A 117 -6.25 10.68 12.77
C GLU A 117 -5.46 10.03 13.90
#